data_AF-A0A938WDM2-F1
#
_entry.id   AF-A0A938WDM2-F1
#
_cell.length_a   1.000
_cell.length_b   1.000
_cell.length_c   1.000
_cell.angle_alpha   90.00
_cell.angle_beta   90.00
_cell.angle_gamma   90.00
#
_symmetry.space_group_name_H-M   'P 1'
#
loop_
_entity.id
_entity.type
_entity.pdbx_description
1 polymer ?
#
loop_
_entity_poly.entity_id
_entity_poly.type
_entity_poly.pdbx_seq_one_letter_code
_entity_poly.pdbx_strand_id
1 'polypeptide(L)'
;MVAGSETFALTTMVLASNQSWRTESLRLEMLENTYRFLPVGWGTEGKAPMLAEWSKHPGYQISQIASTPSVKAVGVISHPLLCFDFDGESSQTHAKQHGLEYCPTWIVGRTTDPHRFKVLFAPTSEQLAQLPDGQLTHTRHTKDAERDINDKVIKKAEALEVFCHPGRQVIVLGEHLSSGGHYYWREGNGPEALVPPPKAWWDYVLDVSADYPKQAKPNGSHSSGAWIRLSECPVCGRGANDNPICQLSGDGEILRCFVGSTFHPPTGLKPGQYAGATDWAFVREQDVGWGRHHIFVKDFNPVRQARRWFRAR
;
A
#
# COMPACT_ATOMS: atom_id res chain seq x y z
N MET A 1 -7.43 -18.18 53.09
CA MET A 1 -8.55 -19.07 52.73
C MET A 1 -9.62 -18.18 52.12
N VAL A 2 -10.03 -18.26 50.86
CA VAL A 2 -9.91 -19.29 49.82
C VAL A 2 -9.60 -18.56 48.50
N ALA A 3 -8.56 -19.01 47.81
CA ALA A 3 -8.29 -18.69 46.42
C ALA A 3 -9.24 -19.51 45.54
N GLY A 4 -9.88 -18.87 44.56
CA GLY A 4 -10.75 -19.59 43.64
C GLY A 4 -11.48 -18.68 42.67
N SER A 5 -10.80 -18.22 41.62
CA SER A 5 -11.49 -17.75 40.40
C SER A 5 -10.64 -17.67 39.12
N GLU A 6 -9.39 -18.15 39.07
CA GLU A 6 -8.55 -18.00 37.86
C GLU A 6 -8.35 -19.28 37.03
N THR A 7 -8.86 -20.42 37.47
CA THR A 7 -8.63 -21.71 36.79
C THR A 7 -9.64 -22.04 35.69
N PHE A 8 -10.67 -21.23 35.46
CA PHE A 8 -11.69 -21.51 34.43
C PHE A 8 -11.35 -20.95 33.02
N ALA A 9 -10.33 -20.11 32.88
CA ALA A 9 -9.95 -19.51 31.60
C ALA A 9 -8.98 -20.35 30.76
N LEU A 10 -8.26 -21.29 31.38
CA LEU A 10 -7.22 -22.09 30.71
C LEU A 10 -7.76 -23.38 30.08
N THR A 11 -8.90 -23.90 30.55
CA THR A 11 -9.44 -25.18 30.05
C THR A 11 -10.20 -25.05 28.73
N THR A 12 -10.70 -23.86 28.39
CA THR A 12 -11.40 -23.62 27.10
C THR A 12 -10.43 -23.33 25.94
N MET A 13 -9.15 -23.07 26.20
CA MET A 13 -8.15 -22.81 25.15
C MET A 13 -7.61 -24.07 24.45
N VAL A 14 -7.97 -25.27 24.90
CA VAL A 14 -7.38 -26.54 24.40
C VAL A 14 -8.30 -27.32 23.45
N LEU A 15 -9.54 -26.87 23.20
CA LEU A 15 -10.50 -27.61 22.36
C LEU A 15 -10.72 -27.06 20.94
N ALA A 16 -10.06 -25.95 20.56
CA ALA A 16 -10.17 -25.39 19.20
C ALA A 16 -9.20 -26.01 18.18
N SER A 17 -8.52 -27.11 18.51
CA SER A 17 -7.30 -27.54 17.79
C SER A 17 -7.50 -28.60 16.70
N ASN A 18 -8.68 -28.76 16.09
CA ASN A 18 -8.82 -29.71 14.98
C ASN A 18 -9.78 -29.31 13.85
N GLN A 19 -10.34 -28.10 13.85
CA GLN A 19 -10.87 -27.55 12.61
C GLN A 19 -9.68 -27.04 11.80
N SER A 20 -9.38 -27.72 10.69
CA SER A 20 -8.40 -27.22 9.74
C SER A 20 -8.77 -25.77 9.42
N TRP A 21 -7.81 -24.85 9.49
CA TRP A 21 -8.04 -23.44 9.12
C TRP A 21 -8.65 -23.31 7.72
N ARG A 22 -8.55 -24.35 6.89
CA ARG A 22 -9.23 -24.47 5.59
C ARG A 22 -10.76 -24.50 5.72
N THR A 23 -11.33 -25.21 6.68
CA THR A 23 -12.78 -25.18 6.94
C THR A 23 -13.21 -23.82 7.44
N GLU A 24 -12.43 -23.26 8.37
CA GLU A 24 -12.70 -21.95 8.94
C GLU A 24 -12.62 -20.83 7.90
N SER A 25 -11.76 -20.99 6.89
CA SER A 25 -11.61 -20.02 5.81
C SER A 25 -12.90 -19.80 5.02
N LEU A 26 -13.83 -20.77 4.95
CA LEU A 26 -15.09 -20.64 4.21
C LEU A 26 -15.94 -19.46 4.70
N ARG A 27 -15.76 -19.03 5.95
CA ARG A 27 -16.39 -17.80 6.47
C ARG A 27 -15.98 -16.52 5.72
N LEU A 28 -14.90 -16.57 4.96
CA LEU A 28 -14.42 -15.46 4.12
C LEU A 28 -15.13 -15.37 2.76
N GLU A 29 -15.89 -16.40 2.34
CA GLU A 29 -16.54 -16.44 1.03
C GLU A 29 -17.46 -15.23 0.80
N MET A 30 -18.14 -14.78 1.87
CA MET A 30 -19.01 -13.60 1.83
C MET A 30 -18.30 -12.29 1.44
N LEU A 31 -16.97 -12.27 1.51
CA LEU A 31 -16.12 -11.10 1.27
C LEU A 31 -15.36 -11.15 -0.07
N GLU A 32 -15.41 -12.25 -0.81
CA GLU A 32 -14.59 -12.46 -2.03
C GLU A 32 -14.88 -11.47 -3.16
N ASN A 33 -16.11 -10.98 -3.27
CA ASN A 33 -16.49 -10.01 -4.29
C ASN A 33 -16.09 -8.57 -3.91
N THR A 34 -15.62 -8.36 -2.69
CA THR A 34 -15.24 -7.04 -2.16
C THR A 34 -13.74 -6.94 -1.91
N TYR A 35 -13.12 -8.02 -1.46
CA TYR A 35 -11.71 -8.05 -1.07
C TYR A 35 -10.93 -9.12 -1.82
N ARG A 36 -9.65 -8.84 -2.02
CA ARG A 36 -8.76 -9.67 -2.86
C ARG A 36 -7.95 -10.59 -1.97
N PHE A 37 -8.35 -11.85 -1.90
CA PHE A 37 -7.68 -12.88 -1.11
C PHE A 37 -6.53 -13.54 -1.86
N LEU A 38 -5.49 -13.95 -1.14
CA LEU A 38 -4.25 -14.49 -1.67
C LEU A 38 -3.86 -15.78 -0.95
N PRO A 39 -3.38 -16.81 -1.66
CA PRO A 39 -2.69 -17.94 -1.03
C PRO A 39 -1.35 -17.48 -0.47
N VAL A 40 -1.05 -17.81 0.79
CA VAL A 40 0.20 -17.45 1.47
C VAL A 40 0.95 -18.70 1.90
N GLY A 41 2.27 -18.70 1.70
CA GLY A 41 3.13 -19.82 2.08
C GLY A 41 4.57 -19.76 1.58
N TRP A 42 4.91 -18.79 0.72
CA TRP A 42 6.26 -18.59 0.19
C TRP A 42 7.16 -17.80 1.15
N GLY A 43 8.46 -17.81 0.83
CA GLY A 43 9.50 -17.16 1.62
C GLY A 43 9.94 -17.97 2.84
N THR A 44 11.05 -17.57 3.44
CA THR A 44 11.67 -18.26 4.58
C THR A 44 10.77 -18.29 5.81
N GLU A 45 9.96 -17.25 6.02
CA GLU A 45 8.97 -17.20 7.10
C GLU A 45 7.59 -17.75 6.71
N GLY A 46 7.39 -18.19 5.45
CA GLY A 46 6.11 -18.67 4.95
C GLY A 46 5.00 -17.61 4.88
N LYS A 47 5.36 -16.32 4.82
CA LYS A 47 4.43 -15.17 4.86
C LYS A 47 4.21 -14.49 3.51
N ALA A 48 4.96 -14.86 2.47
CA ALA A 48 4.81 -14.24 1.16
C ALA A 48 3.64 -14.86 0.38
N PRO A 49 2.92 -14.06 -0.43
CA PRO A 49 1.92 -14.58 -1.36
C PRO A 49 2.55 -15.56 -2.34
N MET A 50 1.81 -16.59 -2.70
CA MET A 50 2.26 -17.65 -3.60
C MET A 50 2.07 -17.29 -5.08
N LEU A 51 2.36 -16.03 -5.43
CA LEU A 51 2.32 -15.52 -6.80
C LEU A 51 3.20 -14.26 -6.96
N ALA A 52 3.68 -14.03 -8.19
CA ALA A 52 4.32 -12.77 -8.57
C ALA A 52 3.28 -11.66 -8.80
N GLU A 53 3.70 -10.39 -8.66
CA GLU A 53 2.84 -9.20 -8.87
C GLU A 53 1.49 -9.25 -8.14
N TRP A 54 1.45 -9.88 -6.96
CA TRP A 54 0.24 -10.13 -6.20
C TRP A 54 -0.61 -8.88 -5.92
N SER A 55 0.00 -7.70 -5.80
CA SER A 55 -0.69 -6.43 -5.54
C SER A 55 -1.65 -6.02 -6.67
N LYS A 56 -1.41 -6.50 -7.90
CA LYS A 56 -2.26 -6.27 -9.08
C LYS A 56 -3.26 -7.40 -9.33
N HIS A 57 -3.11 -8.53 -8.64
CA HIS A 57 -3.98 -9.69 -8.83
C HIS A 57 -5.42 -9.36 -8.39
N PRO A 58 -6.47 -9.85 -9.08
CA PRO A 58 -7.86 -9.66 -8.68
C PRO A 58 -8.26 -10.40 -7.40
N GLY A 59 -7.39 -11.29 -6.91
CA GLY A 59 -7.66 -12.19 -5.79
C GLY A 59 -8.08 -13.58 -6.27
N TYR A 60 -8.08 -14.54 -5.35
CA TYR A 60 -8.57 -15.90 -5.55
C TYR A 60 -9.87 -16.09 -4.76
N GLN A 61 -10.70 -17.04 -5.21
CA GLN A 61 -11.77 -17.56 -4.37
C GLN A 61 -11.17 -18.32 -3.20
N ILE A 62 -11.83 -18.29 -2.05
CA ILE A 62 -11.43 -18.98 -0.83
C ILE A 62 -11.41 -20.48 -1.06
N SER A 63 -12.39 -21.02 -1.78
CA SER A 63 -12.42 -22.44 -2.16
C SER A 63 -11.15 -22.87 -2.94
N GLN A 64 -10.62 -21.98 -3.80
CA GLN A 64 -9.36 -22.22 -4.51
C GLN A 64 -8.18 -22.19 -3.56
N ILE A 65 -8.10 -21.20 -2.66
CA ILE A 65 -7.03 -21.12 -1.65
C ILE A 65 -7.05 -22.34 -0.71
N ALA A 66 -8.23 -22.72 -0.24
CA ALA A 66 -8.46 -23.83 0.68
C ALA A 66 -8.22 -25.21 0.05
N SER A 67 -8.27 -25.34 -1.27
CA SER A 67 -7.92 -26.58 -1.99
C SER A 67 -6.49 -26.60 -2.51
N THR A 68 -5.80 -25.45 -2.55
CA THR A 68 -4.44 -25.37 -3.08
C THR A 68 -3.42 -26.04 -2.13
N PRO A 69 -2.64 -27.02 -2.62
CA PRO A 69 -1.59 -27.66 -1.83
C PRO A 69 -0.52 -26.66 -1.37
N SER A 70 0.11 -26.94 -0.24
CA SER A 70 1.23 -26.15 0.32
C SER A 70 0.90 -24.70 0.74
N VAL A 71 -0.34 -24.23 0.54
CA VAL A 71 -0.82 -23.01 1.19
C VAL A 71 -0.79 -23.24 2.70
N LYS A 72 -0.23 -22.26 3.41
CA LYS A 72 -0.10 -22.25 4.87
C LYS A 72 -1.12 -21.31 5.50
N ALA A 73 -1.46 -20.23 4.81
CA ALA A 73 -2.33 -19.20 5.34
C ALA A 73 -3.10 -18.46 4.23
N VAL A 74 -4.13 -17.72 4.64
CA VAL A 74 -4.90 -16.81 3.78
C VAL A 74 -4.42 -15.39 4.01
N GLY A 75 -3.97 -14.75 2.93
CA GLY A 75 -3.71 -13.31 2.88
C GLY A 75 -4.89 -12.55 2.29
N VAL A 76 -4.99 -11.25 2.58
CA VAL A 76 -5.91 -10.32 1.93
C VAL A 76 -5.17 -9.03 1.61
N ILE A 77 -5.41 -8.45 0.44
CA ILE A 77 -4.86 -7.13 0.10
C ILE A 77 -5.58 -6.06 0.92
N SER A 78 -4.83 -5.19 1.57
CA SER A 78 -5.36 -4.17 2.50
C SER A 78 -6.04 -2.97 1.82
N HIS A 79 -6.48 -3.08 0.58
CA HIS A 79 -7.25 -1.99 -0.05
C HIS A 79 -8.47 -2.58 -0.75
N PRO A 80 -9.69 -2.17 -0.36
CA PRO A 80 -10.03 -1.07 0.56
C PRO A 80 -10.00 -1.39 2.08
N LEU A 81 -9.47 -2.55 2.49
CA LEU A 81 -9.51 -3.03 3.88
C LEU A 81 -8.50 -2.31 4.80
N LEU A 82 -8.97 -1.53 5.77
CA LEU A 82 -8.08 -0.88 6.74
C LEU A 82 -7.60 -1.88 7.79
N CYS A 83 -6.29 -1.94 8.03
CA CYS A 83 -5.69 -2.80 9.04
C CYS A 83 -4.86 -1.97 10.03
N PHE A 84 -5.09 -2.21 11.32
CA PHE A 84 -4.18 -1.87 12.41
C PHE A 84 -3.46 -3.15 12.85
N ASP A 85 -2.15 -3.20 12.68
CA ASP A 85 -1.30 -4.31 13.14
C ASP A 85 -0.59 -3.92 14.45
N PHE A 86 -0.98 -4.58 15.53
CA PHE A 86 -0.41 -4.41 16.86
C PHE A 86 0.72 -5.41 17.04
N ASP A 87 1.97 -4.95 17.07
CA ASP A 87 3.15 -5.82 17.17
C ASP A 87 3.76 -5.90 18.57
N GLY A 88 2.93 -5.86 19.62
CA GLY A 88 3.36 -6.02 21.02
C GLY A 88 2.57 -5.15 22.01
N GLU A 89 2.91 -5.27 23.29
CA GLU A 89 2.19 -4.59 24.37
C GLU A 89 2.33 -3.05 24.31
N SER A 90 3.48 -2.54 23.89
CA SER A 90 3.69 -1.10 23.75
C SER A 90 2.83 -0.48 22.65
N SER A 91 2.53 -1.23 21.59
CA SER A 91 1.62 -0.79 20.52
C SER A 91 0.18 -0.61 21.00
N GLN A 92 -0.28 -1.49 21.90
CA GLN A 92 -1.58 -1.38 22.54
C GLN A 92 -1.64 -0.22 23.52
N THR A 93 -0.55 0.01 24.27
CA THR A 93 -0.44 1.15 25.19
C THR A 93 -0.54 2.47 24.43
N HIS A 94 0.20 2.60 23.32
CA HIS A 94 0.13 3.77 22.43
C HIS A 94 -1.29 4.00 21.90
N ALA A 95 -1.95 2.94 21.42
CA ALA A 95 -3.33 3.03 20.93
C ALA A 95 -4.33 3.49 22.01
N LYS A 96 -4.24 2.93 23.23
CA LYS A 96 -5.07 3.36 24.36
C LYS A 96 -4.85 4.84 24.71
N GLN A 97 -3.60 5.32 24.67
CA GLN A 97 -3.28 6.73 24.90
C GLN A 97 -3.88 7.67 23.84
N HIS A 98 -4.20 7.14 22.66
CA HIS A 98 -4.85 7.88 21.56
C HIS A 98 -6.36 7.60 21.47
N GLY A 99 -6.96 7.03 22.53
CA GLY A 99 -8.41 6.80 22.59
C GLY A 99 -8.91 5.68 21.67
N LEU A 100 -8.03 4.79 21.21
CA LEU A 100 -8.40 3.62 20.41
C LEU A 100 -8.93 2.52 21.33
N GLU A 101 -10.20 2.61 21.67
CA GLU A 101 -10.90 1.62 22.50
C GLU A 101 -11.24 0.34 21.73
N TYR A 102 -11.48 -0.73 22.48
CA TYR A 102 -11.93 -1.99 21.89
C TYR A 102 -13.18 -1.77 21.03
N CYS A 103 -13.11 -2.27 19.80
CA CYS A 103 -14.23 -2.26 18.86
C CYS A 103 -14.49 -3.71 18.41
N PRO A 104 -15.72 -4.23 18.58
CA PRO A 104 -16.07 -5.55 18.07
C PRO A 104 -16.11 -5.49 16.55
N THR A 105 -15.02 -5.93 15.93
CA THR A 105 -14.90 -6.07 14.48
C THR A 105 -14.05 -7.30 14.13
N TRP A 106 -13.58 -7.39 12.90
CA TRP A 106 -12.68 -8.48 12.50
C TRP A 106 -11.32 -8.33 13.18
N ILE A 107 -11.02 -9.23 14.12
CA ILE A 107 -9.78 -9.25 14.89
C ILE A 107 -9.04 -10.56 14.64
N VAL A 108 -7.80 -10.45 14.15
CA VAL A 108 -6.91 -11.58 13.88
C VAL A 108 -5.90 -11.70 15.01
N GLY A 109 -6.08 -12.70 15.86
CA GLY A 109 -5.15 -13.02 16.95
C GLY A 109 -4.05 -13.98 16.54
N ARG A 110 -3.07 -14.16 17.43
CA ARG A 110 -2.05 -15.21 17.34
C ARG A 110 -2.13 -16.13 18.55
N THR A 111 -2.05 -17.45 18.31
CA THR A 111 -2.13 -18.43 19.40
C THR A 111 -0.94 -18.37 20.36
N THR A 112 0.19 -17.83 19.90
CA THR A 112 1.46 -17.81 20.64
C THR A 112 1.76 -16.49 21.33
N ASP A 113 1.00 -15.43 21.04
CA ASP A 113 1.24 -14.11 21.61
C ASP A 113 -0.07 -13.30 21.63
N PRO A 114 -0.69 -13.11 22.81
CA PRO A 114 -1.94 -12.34 22.92
C PRO A 114 -1.74 -10.85 22.67
N HIS A 115 -0.50 -10.35 22.69
CA HIS A 115 -0.20 -8.95 22.45
C HIS A 115 0.04 -8.62 20.98
N ARG A 116 0.10 -9.64 20.12
CA ARG A 116 0.24 -9.50 18.67
C ARG A 116 -1.04 -9.87 17.95
N PHE A 117 -1.76 -8.88 17.46
CA PHE A 117 -3.03 -9.06 16.76
C PHE A 117 -3.26 -7.96 15.73
N LYS A 118 -4.21 -8.18 14.84
CA LYS A 118 -4.68 -7.16 13.89
C LYS A 118 -6.13 -6.82 14.15
N VAL A 119 -6.50 -5.56 13.97
CA VAL A 119 -7.88 -5.08 13.95
C VAL A 119 -8.17 -4.55 12.56
N LEU A 120 -9.20 -5.09 11.91
CA LEU A 120 -9.53 -4.76 10.53
C LEU A 120 -10.90 -4.08 10.46
N PHE A 121 -11.00 -3.07 9.59
CA PHE A 121 -12.23 -2.32 9.34
C PHE A 121 -12.51 -2.23 7.84
N ALA A 122 -13.78 -2.00 7.50
CA ALA A 122 -14.25 -1.67 6.16
C ALA A 122 -14.59 -0.18 6.06
N PRO A 123 -13.61 0.71 5.78
CA PRO A 123 -13.89 2.13 5.55
C PRO A 123 -15.00 2.33 4.52
N THR A 124 -15.87 3.29 4.79
CA THR A 124 -16.86 3.78 3.82
C THR A 124 -16.17 4.51 2.66
N SER A 125 -16.86 4.68 1.54
CA SER A 125 -16.34 5.46 0.41
C SER A 125 -16.06 6.92 0.81
N GLU A 126 -16.88 7.49 1.69
CA GLU A 126 -16.70 8.84 2.25
C GLU A 126 -15.46 8.94 3.13
N GLN A 127 -15.15 7.88 3.90
CA GLN A 127 -13.91 7.79 4.66
C GLN A 127 -12.71 7.69 3.72
N LEU A 128 -12.71 6.74 2.78
CA LEU A 128 -11.59 6.60 1.83
C LEU A 128 -11.30 7.89 1.04
N ALA A 129 -12.32 8.65 0.66
CA ALA A 129 -12.17 9.93 -0.03
C ALA A 129 -11.43 11.01 0.79
N GLN A 130 -11.32 10.85 2.11
CA GLN A 130 -10.56 11.76 2.98
C GLN A 130 -9.07 11.45 2.99
N LEU A 131 -8.66 10.24 2.59
CA LEU A 131 -7.26 9.86 2.50
C LEU A 131 -6.59 10.44 1.24
N PRO A 132 -5.30 10.83 1.30
CA PRO A 132 -4.52 11.12 0.11
C PRO A 132 -4.51 9.92 -0.85
N ASP A 133 -4.97 10.12 -2.09
CA ASP A 133 -5.10 9.06 -3.10
C ASP A 133 -5.93 7.83 -2.66
N GLY A 134 -6.79 7.99 -1.64
CA GLY A 134 -7.61 6.90 -1.10
C GLY A 134 -6.84 5.82 -0.33
N GLN A 135 -5.58 6.05 0.04
CA GLN A 135 -4.70 5.01 0.60
C GLN A 135 -3.74 5.53 1.68
N LEU A 136 -3.18 4.61 2.47
CA LEU A 136 -2.30 4.90 3.61
C LEU A 136 -1.35 3.73 3.90
N THR A 137 -0.12 4.04 4.33
CA THR A 137 0.73 3.11 5.07
C THR A 137 1.56 3.86 6.10
N HIS A 138 1.33 3.63 7.39
CA HIS A 138 2.04 4.28 8.46
C HIS A 138 2.59 3.24 9.44
N THR A 139 3.78 3.50 9.98
CA THR A 139 4.41 2.66 11.01
C THR A 139 4.85 3.56 12.15
N ARG A 140 4.28 3.35 13.33
CA ARG A 140 4.70 4.01 14.57
C ARG A 140 5.50 3.03 15.41
N HIS A 141 6.81 3.20 15.49
CA HIS A 141 7.64 2.45 16.43
C HIS A 141 7.32 2.87 17.86
N THR A 142 6.99 1.89 18.72
CA THR A 142 6.57 2.10 20.11
C THR A 142 7.57 1.57 21.12
N LYS A 143 8.46 0.67 20.69
CA LYS A 143 9.58 0.17 21.49
C LYS A 143 10.74 -0.25 20.60
N ASP A 144 11.95 0.16 20.96
CA ASP A 144 13.17 -0.26 20.27
C ASP A 144 13.50 -1.73 20.52
N ALA A 145 14.26 -2.33 19.60
CA ALA A 145 14.77 -3.68 19.77
C ALA A 145 15.81 -3.73 20.91
N GLU A 146 15.73 -4.73 21.77
CA GLU A 146 16.75 -4.99 22.79
C GLU A 146 17.86 -5.85 22.17
N ARG A 147 19.12 -5.43 22.35
CA ARG A 147 20.31 -6.08 21.77
C ARG A 147 21.30 -6.52 22.84
N ASP A 148 22.02 -7.61 22.57
CA ASP A 148 23.12 -8.07 23.43
C ASP A 148 24.41 -7.26 23.21
N ILE A 149 25.46 -7.60 23.95
CA ILE A 149 26.79 -6.97 23.87
C ILE A 149 27.45 -7.10 22.48
N ASN A 150 26.97 -8.03 21.64
CA ASN A 150 27.44 -8.26 20.28
C ASN A 150 26.50 -7.66 19.21
N ASP A 151 25.61 -6.75 19.60
CA ASP A 151 24.59 -6.12 18.75
C ASP A 151 23.52 -7.10 18.21
N LYS A 152 23.43 -8.33 18.74
CA LYS A 152 22.40 -9.28 18.32
C LYS A 152 21.07 -8.96 18.97
N VAL A 153 20.00 -8.87 18.17
CA VAL A 153 18.64 -8.65 18.66
C VAL A 153 18.18 -9.82 19.53
N ILE A 154 17.93 -9.56 20.81
CA ILE A 154 17.38 -10.50 21.79
C ILE A 154 15.86 -10.37 21.85
N LYS A 155 15.34 -9.14 21.78
CA LYS A 155 13.91 -8.86 21.64
C LYS A 155 13.66 -7.92 20.48
N LYS A 156 12.70 -8.28 19.63
CA LYS A 156 12.31 -7.46 18.47
C LYS A 156 11.73 -6.13 18.94
N ALA A 157 11.89 -5.11 18.11
CA ALA A 157 11.17 -3.85 18.25
C ALA A 157 9.65 -4.10 18.16
N GLU A 158 8.87 -3.19 18.71
CA GLU A 158 7.42 -3.20 18.63
C GLU A 158 6.92 -1.94 17.90
N ALA A 159 5.80 -2.09 17.19
CA ALA A 159 5.20 -1.00 16.45
C ALA A 159 3.67 -1.15 16.39
N LEU A 160 3.00 -0.03 16.16
CA LEU A 160 1.65 0.00 15.61
C LEU A 160 1.75 0.35 14.12
N GLU A 161 1.38 -0.56 13.24
CA GLU A 161 1.29 -0.30 11.80
C GLU A 161 -0.15 -0.09 11.37
N VAL A 162 -0.40 0.90 10.52
CA VAL A 162 -1.71 1.19 9.94
C VAL A 162 -1.60 1.20 8.44
N PHE A 163 -2.38 0.37 7.76
CA PHE A 163 -2.32 0.32 6.31
C PHE A 163 -3.68 0.07 5.67
N CYS A 164 -3.92 0.84 4.61
CA CYS A 164 -5.01 0.68 3.67
C CYS A 164 -4.42 0.92 2.27
N HIS A 165 -3.76 -0.08 1.70
CA HIS A 165 -2.94 0.12 0.49
C HIS A 165 -2.90 -1.12 -0.42
N PRO A 166 -3.01 -0.98 -1.76
CA PRO A 166 -3.03 -2.12 -2.69
C PRO A 166 -1.70 -2.89 -2.75
N GLY A 167 -0.60 -2.23 -2.36
CA GLY A 167 0.74 -2.84 -2.21
C GLY A 167 1.03 -3.45 -0.83
N ARG A 168 0.02 -3.62 0.03
CA ARG A 168 0.15 -4.25 1.35
C ARG A 168 -0.84 -5.40 1.49
N GLN A 169 -0.44 -6.46 2.19
CA GLN A 169 -1.31 -7.59 2.52
C GLN A 169 -1.34 -7.85 4.03
N VAL A 170 -2.43 -8.44 4.49
CA VAL A 170 -2.63 -8.92 5.86
C VAL A 170 -2.82 -10.43 5.82
N ILE A 171 -2.11 -11.19 6.64
CA ILE A 171 -2.45 -12.60 6.88
C ILE A 171 -3.58 -12.64 7.90
N VAL A 172 -4.70 -13.25 7.51
CA VAL A 172 -5.92 -13.23 8.32
C VAL A 172 -6.25 -14.57 8.95
N LEU A 173 -5.76 -15.68 8.43
CA LEU A 173 -6.06 -17.02 8.95
C LEU A 173 -4.97 -18.01 8.53
N GLY A 174 -4.70 -19.01 9.38
CA GLY A 174 -3.84 -20.15 9.04
C GLY A 174 -2.54 -20.19 9.83
N GLU A 175 -1.55 -20.89 9.32
CA GLU A 175 -0.32 -21.19 10.05
C GLU A 175 0.59 -19.97 10.19
N HIS A 176 1.24 -19.86 11.34
CA HIS A 176 2.30 -18.91 11.61
C HIS A 176 3.62 -19.66 11.86
N LEU A 177 4.33 -19.96 10.77
CA LEU A 177 5.52 -20.82 10.74
C LEU A 177 6.59 -20.41 11.76
N SER A 178 6.93 -19.12 11.84
CA SER A 178 8.06 -18.66 12.66
C SER A 178 7.86 -18.87 14.17
N SER A 179 6.62 -18.99 14.65
CA SER A 179 6.35 -19.32 16.06
C SER A 179 5.77 -20.72 16.25
N GLY A 180 5.55 -21.49 15.18
CA GLY A 180 4.76 -22.73 15.20
C GLY A 180 3.29 -22.54 15.61
N GLY A 181 2.79 -21.29 15.61
CA GLY A 181 1.43 -20.94 16.04
C GLY A 181 0.47 -20.78 14.88
N HIS A 182 -0.72 -20.21 15.13
CA HIS A 182 -1.74 -19.94 14.10
C HIS A 182 -2.28 -18.50 14.23
N TYR A 183 -2.66 -17.94 13.09
CA TYR A 183 -3.57 -16.79 13.00
C TYR A 183 -5.00 -17.31 13.08
N TYR A 184 -5.81 -16.70 13.94
CA TYR A 184 -7.18 -17.15 14.22
C TYR A 184 -8.10 -15.98 14.57
N TRP A 185 -9.40 -16.23 14.54
CA TRP A 185 -10.42 -15.30 15.01
C TRP A 185 -11.11 -15.89 16.23
N ARG A 186 -11.48 -15.03 17.18
CA ARG A 186 -12.40 -15.43 18.25
C ARG A 186 -13.83 -15.37 17.74
N GLU A 187 -14.71 -16.12 18.39
CA GLU A 187 -16.15 -16.02 18.15
C GLU A 187 -16.61 -14.55 18.28
N GLY A 188 -17.42 -14.10 17.32
CA GLY A 188 -17.89 -12.70 17.24
C GLY A 188 -16.90 -11.69 16.68
N ASN A 189 -15.64 -12.08 16.40
CA ASN A 189 -14.62 -11.19 15.84
C ASN A 189 -14.07 -11.70 14.49
N GLY A 190 -14.85 -12.48 13.74
CA GLY A 190 -14.50 -12.98 12.42
C GLY A 190 -14.80 -11.99 11.30
N PRO A 191 -14.66 -12.42 10.02
CA PRO A 191 -14.95 -11.58 8.86
C PRO A 191 -16.39 -11.05 8.82
N GLU A 192 -17.35 -11.77 9.40
CA GLU A 192 -18.75 -11.35 9.51
C GLU A 192 -18.96 -10.15 10.44
N ALA A 193 -18.00 -9.86 11.33
CA ALA A 193 -18.02 -8.70 12.22
C ALA A 193 -17.39 -7.45 11.59
N LEU A 194 -16.97 -7.51 10.33
CA LEU A 194 -16.30 -6.39 9.67
C LEU A 194 -17.24 -5.18 9.57
N VAL A 195 -16.81 -4.06 10.16
CA VAL A 195 -17.59 -2.81 10.20
C VAL A 195 -16.72 -1.62 9.81
N PRO A 196 -17.31 -0.46 9.47
CA PRO A 196 -16.56 0.78 9.33
C PRO A 196 -15.82 1.17 10.61
N PRO A 197 -14.64 1.81 10.50
CA PRO A 197 -13.91 2.27 11.66
C PRO A 197 -14.73 3.34 12.42
N PRO A 198 -14.87 3.22 13.75
CA PRO A 198 -15.48 4.27 14.58
C PRO A 198 -14.72 5.58 14.47
N LYS A 199 -15.36 6.68 14.89
CA LYS A 199 -14.80 8.03 14.76
C LYS A 199 -13.38 8.14 15.33
N ALA A 200 -13.14 7.69 16.57
CA ALA A 200 -11.80 7.79 17.19
C ALA A 200 -10.72 7.03 16.41
N TRP A 201 -11.05 5.84 15.89
CA TRP A 201 -10.15 5.06 15.03
C TRP A 201 -9.89 5.76 13.70
N TRP A 202 -10.92 6.35 13.09
CA TRP A 202 -10.78 7.08 11.84
C TRP A 202 -10.06 8.42 11.99
N ASP A 203 -10.29 9.16 13.08
CA ASP A 203 -9.56 10.40 13.39
C ASP A 203 -8.05 10.10 13.50
N TYR A 204 -7.67 9.02 14.19
CA TYR A 204 -6.28 8.58 14.25
C TYR A 204 -5.70 8.26 12.87
N VAL A 205 -6.47 7.59 12.01
CA VAL A 205 -6.08 7.33 10.61
C VAL A 205 -5.79 8.63 9.87
N LEU A 206 -6.65 9.64 10.01
CA LEU A 206 -6.46 10.94 9.38
C LEU A 206 -5.20 11.64 9.89
N ASP A 207 -4.99 11.63 11.20
CA ASP A 207 -3.79 12.21 11.84
C ASP A 207 -2.51 11.58 11.29
N VAL A 208 -2.42 10.24 11.27
CA VAL A 208 -1.21 9.56 10.77
C VAL A 208 -1.10 9.61 9.24
N SER A 209 -2.21 9.88 8.53
CA SER A 209 -2.20 10.10 7.08
C SER A 209 -1.70 11.49 6.68
N ALA A 210 -1.78 12.47 7.58
CA ALA A 210 -1.21 13.79 7.35
C ALA A 210 0.32 13.73 7.25
N ASP A 211 0.91 12.82 8.04
CA ASP A 211 2.34 12.49 8.04
C ASP A 211 2.71 11.45 6.99
N TYR A 212 1.73 10.69 6.48
CA TYR A 212 1.96 9.83 5.34
C TYR A 212 2.42 10.72 4.20
N PRO A 213 3.61 10.49 3.62
CA PRO A 213 4.02 11.27 2.49
C PRO A 213 2.91 11.14 1.46
N LYS A 214 2.18 12.24 1.22
CA LYS A 214 1.59 12.49 -0.11
C LYS A 214 2.69 12.04 -1.03
N GLN A 215 2.42 11.07 -1.92
CA GLN A 215 3.40 10.68 -2.91
C GLN A 215 4.07 11.97 -3.32
N ALA A 216 5.38 12.10 -3.03
CA ALA A 216 6.10 13.27 -3.47
C ALA A 216 5.72 13.34 -4.93
N LYS A 217 4.95 14.36 -5.36
CA LYS A 217 4.58 14.50 -6.77
C LYS A 217 5.88 14.26 -7.48
N PRO A 218 6.02 13.15 -8.24
CA PRO A 218 7.31 12.53 -8.46
C PRO A 218 8.27 13.66 -8.79
N ASN A 219 9.30 13.82 -7.96
CA ASN A 219 10.31 14.84 -8.12
C ASN A 219 11.00 14.55 -9.46
N GLY A 220 10.38 14.96 -10.56
CA GLY A 220 10.82 14.79 -11.95
C GLY A 220 11.70 13.58 -12.22
N SER A 221 11.45 12.41 -11.62
CA SER A 221 12.25 11.23 -11.91
C SER A 221 11.57 10.62 -13.11
N HIS A 222 12.20 10.83 -14.26
CA HIS A 222 11.89 10.25 -15.55
C HIS A 222 11.17 8.92 -15.40
N SER A 223 9.92 8.89 -15.88
CA SER A 223 9.24 7.65 -16.18
C SER A 223 10.20 6.76 -16.97
N SER A 224 10.52 5.59 -16.41
CA SER A 224 10.77 4.39 -17.20
C SER A 224 9.45 3.77 -17.71
N GLY A 225 8.35 4.53 -17.67
CA GLY A 225 7.20 4.32 -18.56
C GLY A 225 7.67 4.50 -20.00
N ALA A 226 7.34 3.53 -20.85
CA ALA A 226 7.77 3.46 -22.23
C ALA A 226 7.59 4.82 -22.94
N TRP A 227 8.70 5.42 -23.35
CA TRP A 227 8.67 6.58 -24.23
C TRP A 227 8.12 6.12 -25.58
N ILE A 228 6.94 6.60 -25.95
CA ILE A 228 6.27 6.21 -27.19
C ILE A 228 6.76 7.14 -28.29
N ARG A 229 7.32 6.59 -29.37
CA ARG A 229 7.66 7.37 -30.57
C ARG A 229 6.39 7.86 -31.24
N LEU A 230 6.36 9.15 -31.55
CA LEU A 230 5.22 9.77 -32.20
C LEU A 230 5.18 9.47 -33.69
N SER A 231 3.99 9.18 -34.23
CA SER A 231 3.76 9.15 -35.68
C SER A 231 3.80 10.56 -36.29
N GLU A 232 3.52 11.60 -35.51
CA GLU A 232 3.67 13.00 -35.88
C GLU A 232 3.91 13.85 -34.63
N CYS A 233 4.95 14.68 -34.64
CA CYS A 233 5.27 15.57 -33.52
C CYS A 233 4.45 16.87 -33.62
N PRO A 234 3.59 17.18 -32.64
CA PRO A 234 2.75 18.38 -32.69
C PRO A 234 3.54 19.69 -32.59
N VAL A 235 4.79 19.65 -32.09
CA VAL A 235 5.63 20.85 -31.91
C VAL A 235 6.51 21.15 -33.12
N CYS A 236 7.19 20.15 -33.69
CA CYS A 236 8.09 20.37 -34.82
C CYS A 236 7.57 19.84 -36.16
N GLY A 237 6.39 19.21 -36.18
CA GLY A 237 5.79 18.66 -37.41
C GLY A 237 6.48 17.42 -37.97
N ARG A 238 7.45 16.83 -37.25
CA ARG A 238 8.18 15.64 -37.72
C ARG A 238 7.23 14.44 -37.82
N GLY A 239 7.07 13.88 -39.01
CA GLY A 239 6.17 12.75 -39.28
C GLY A 239 6.83 11.36 -39.19
N ALA A 240 6.01 10.33 -39.40
CA ALA A 240 6.39 8.92 -39.30
C ALA A 240 7.45 8.51 -40.35
N ASN A 241 7.49 9.21 -41.49
CA ASN A 241 8.45 8.99 -42.57
C ASN A 241 9.76 9.79 -42.38
N ASP A 242 9.84 10.65 -41.36
CA ASP A 242 10.93 11.63 -41.17
C ASP A 242 11.86 11.28 -39.99
N ASN A 243 12.09 9.98 -39.76
CA ASN A 243 12.80 9.44 -38.60
C ASN A 243 12.13 9.89 -37.26
N PRO A 244 11.05 9.20 -36.84
CA PRO A 244 10.19 9.60 -35.72
C PRO A 244 10.87 9.38 -34.37
N ILE A 245 11.80 10.28 -34.01
CA ILE A 245 12.55 10.20 -32.74
C ILE A 245 11.88 10.97 -31.60
N CYS A 246 10.90 11.84 -31.90
CA CYS A 246 10.17 12.58 -30.87
C CYS A 246 9.32 11.63 -30.04
N GLN A 247 9.24 11.88 -28.74
CA GLN A 247 8.68 10.91 -27.81
C GLN A 247 7.63 11.55 -26.91
N LEU A 248 6.58 10.79 -26.63
CA LEU A 248 5.58 11.13 -25.63
C LEU A 248 5.76 10.20 -24.42
N SER A 249 5.57 10.72 -23.22
CA SER A 249 5.44 9.88 -22.04
C SER A 249 4.19 8.99 -22.15
N GLY A 250 4.21 7.83 -21.49
CA GLY A 250 3.10 6.87 -21.57
C GLY A 250 1.76 7.40 -21.03
N ASP A 251 1.77 8.47 -20.23
CA ASP A 251 0.59 9.19 -19.74
C ASP A 251 0.11 10.31 -20.69
N GLY A 252 0.86 10.61 -21.74
CA GLY A 252 0.50 11.64 -22.71
C GLY A 252 0.80 13.09 -22.29
N GLU A 253 1.44 13.29 -21.13
CA GLU A 253 1.57 14.62 -20.50
C GLU A 253 2.90 15.33 -20.79
N ILE A 254 3.93 14.60 -21.20
CA ILE A 254 5.28 15.11 -21.44
C ILE A 254 5.74 14.75 -22.85
N LEU A 255 6.13 15.78 -23.60
CA LEU A 255 6.68 15.65 -24.95
C LEU A 255 8.19 15.94 -24.95
N ARG A 256 8.95 15.05 -25.57
CA ARG A 256 10.34 15.27 -25.99
C ARG A 256 10.38 15.56 -27.48
N CYS A 257 10.60 16.82 -27.83
CA CYS A 257 10.80 17.23 -29.21
C CYS A 257 12.29 17.39 -29.49
N PHE A 258 12.86 16.45 -30.25
CA PHE A 258 14.30 16.42 -30.54
C PHE A 258 14.71 17.44 -31.60
N VAL A 259 15.91 17.98 -31.41
CA VAL A 259 16.54 18.93 -32.33
C VAL A 259 17.14 18.13 -33.50
N GLY A 260 16.67 18.41 -34.72
CA GLY A 260 17.26 17.93 -35.96
C GLY A 260 17.60 19.10 -36.89
N SER A 261 18.27 18.82 -38.01
CA SER A 261 18.60 19.82 -39.04
C SER A 261 17.35 20.34 -39.76
N THR A 262 16.40 19.45 -40.08
CA THR A 262 15.16 19.79 -40.82
C THR A 262 14.00 20.09 -39.88
N PHE A 263 13.85 19.28 -38.84
CA PHE A 263 12.77 19.41 -37.85
C PHE A 263 13.35 19.71 -36.48
N HIS A 264 13.09 20.91 -35.97
CA HIS A 264 13.54 21.34 -34.66
C HIS A 264 12.40 22.01 -33.88
N PRO A 265 12.40 21.92 -32.54
CA PRO A 265 11.49 22.71 -31.72
C PRO A 265 11.75 24.22 -31.93
N PRO A 266 10.76 25.09 -31.67
CA PRO A 266 10.98 26.53 -31.63
C PRO A 266 12.07 26.90 -30.61
N THR A 267 12.92 27.85 -30.99
CA THR A 267 14.04 28.33 -30.16
C THR A 267 13.66 29.58 -29.38
N GLY A 268 14.39 29.87 -28.30
CA GLY A 268 14.20 31.09 -27.51
C GLY A 268 12.94 31.10 -26.64
N LEU A 269 12.25 29.97 -26.47
CA LEU A 269 11.10 29.85 -25.58
C LEU A 269 11.51 29.99 -24.11
N LYS A 270 10.72 30.71 -23.33
CA LYS A 270 10.85 30.74 -21.86
C LYS A 270 10.03 29.63 -21.22
N PRO A 271 10.44 29.09 -20.05
CA PRO A 271 9.62 28.13 -19.33
C PRO A 271 8.19 28.64 -19.12
N GLY A 272 7.21 27.85 -19.56
CA GLY A 272 5.79 28.18 -19.56
C GLY A 272 5.22 28.76 -20.84
N GLN A 273 6.06 29.11 -21.82
CA GLN A 273 5.62 29.62 -23.11
C GLN A 273 5.20 28.47 -24.02
N TYR A 274 4.02 28.59 -24.64
CA TYR A 274 3.51 27.62 -25.60
C TYR A 274 4.30 27.61 -26.90
N ALA A 275 4.50 26.42 -27.47
CA ALA A 275 5.12 26.24 -28.78
C ALA A 275 4.13 26.63 -29.89
N GLY A 276 4.12 27.90 -30.28
CA GLY A 276 3.19 28.41 -31.29
C GLY A 276 1.73 28.30 -30.84
N ALA A 277 0.88 27.76 -31.72
CA ALA A 277 -0.55 27.56 -31.47
C ALA A 277 -0.89 26.20 -30.81
N THR A 278 0.10 25.49 -30.27
CA THR A 278 -0.10 24.19 -29.63
C THR A 278 -0.46 24.33 -28.14
N ASP A 279 -0.94 23.25 -27.55
CA ASP A 279 -1.18 23.10 -26.10
C ASP A 279 0.07 22.69 -25.31
N TRP A 280 1.25 22.73 -25.96
CA TRP A 280 2.53 22.30 -25.39
C TRP A 280 3.35 23.48 -24.90
N ALA A 281 3.51 23.61 -23.59
CA ALA A 281 4.34 24.64 -22.99
C ALA A 281 5.76 24.16 -22.75
N PHE A 282 6.72 24.99 -23.15
CA PHE A 282 8.14 24.71 -22.98
C PHE A 282 8.51 24.67 -21.49
N VAL A 283 9.36 23.72 -21.12
CA VAL A 283 9.90 23.61 -19.76
C VAL A 283 11.39 23.93 -19.74
N ARG A 284 12.16 23.19 -20.54
CA ARG A 284 13.61 23.28 -20.60
C ARG A 284 14.17 22.50 -21.78
N GLU A 285 15.45 22.73 -22.05
CA GLU A 285 16.24 21.92 -22.96
C GLU A 285 16.99 20.83 -22.17
N GLN A 286 17.25 19.69 -22.81
CA GLN A 286 18.00 18.60 -22.22
C GLN A 286 18.83 17.88 -23.30
N ASP A 287 20.08 17.61 -22.97
CA ASP A 287 20.94 16.72 -23.74
C ASP A 287 20.88 15.31 -23.16
N VAL A 288 20.76 14.31 -24.03
CA VAL A 288 20.97 12.90 -23.70
C VAL A 288 22.08 12.37 -24.60
N GLY A 289 22.68 11.22 -24.24
CA GLY A 289 23.88 10.68 -24.92
C GLY A 289 23.75 10.41 -26.43
N TRP A 290 22.57 10.60 -27.02
CA TRP A 290 22.30 10.40 -28.45
C TRP A 290 21.57 11.60 -29.11
N GLY A 291 21.37 12.72 -28.41
CA GLY A 291 20.79 13.92 -29.01
C GLY A 291 20.23 14.95 -28.03
N ARG A 292 20.09 16.18 -28.51
CA ARG A 292 19.45 17.30 -27.79
C ARG A 292 17.94 17.31 -28.04
N HIS A 293 17.16 17.62 -27.01
CA HIS A 293 15.72 17.81 -27.14
C HIS A 293 15.18 18.89 -26.21
N HIS A 294 14.00 19.43 -26.56
CA HIS A 294 13.22 20.31 -25.71
C HIS A 294 12.11 19.51 -25.05
N ILE A 295 11.85 19.79 -23.78
CA ILE A 295 10.78 19.19 -23.00
C ILE A 295 9.60 20.14 -22.95
N PHE A 296 8.43 19.62 -23.29
CA PHE A 296 7.16 20.31 -23.20
C PHE A 296 6.19 19.56 -22.29
N VAL A 297 5.26 20.29 -21.69
CA VAL A 297 4.14 19.74 -20.91
C VAL A 297 2.81 20.26 -21.44
N LYS A 298 1.79 19.42 -21.37
CA LYS A 298 0.42 19.81 -21.67
C LYS A 298 -0.16 20.66 -20.53
N ASP A 299 -1.06 21.59 -20.84
CA ASP A 299 -1.82 22.41 -19.87
C ASP A 299 -0.99 23.14 -18.80
N PHE A 300 -0.08 24.01 -19.23
CA PHE A 300 0.73 24.82 -18.32
C PHE A 300 -0.11 25.79 -17.48
N ASN A 301 -0.22 25.50 -16.19
CA ASN A 301 -0.85 26.37 -15.20
C ASN A 301 0.24 27.17 -14.41
N PRO A 302 0.36 28.50 -14.61
CA PRO A 302 1.39 29.34 -13.98
C PRO A 302 1.31 29.34 -12.44
N VAL A 303 0.10 29.23 -11.88
CA VAL A 303 -0.15 29.22 -10.42
C VAL A 303 0.40 27.95 -9.76
N ARG A 304 0.37 26.83 -10.49
CA ARG A 304 0.96 25.55 -10.06
C ARG A 304 2.49 25.61 -10.03
N GLN A 305 3.12 26.43 -10.89
CA GLN A 305 4.57 26.61 -10.93
C GLN A 305 5.10 27.61 -9.90
N ALA A 306 4.45 28.76 -9.69
CA ALA A 306 4.89 29.73 -8.68
C ALA A 306 5.06 29.08 -7.29
N ARG A 307 4.13 28.20 -6.90
CA ARG A 307 4.20 27.40 -5.66
C ARG A 307 5.36 26.40 -5.59
N ARG A 308 5.91 25.96 -6.73
CA ARG A 308 7.09 25.09 -6.80
C ARG A 308 8.41 25.86 -6.68
N TRP A 309 8.48 27.08 -7.22
CA TRP A 309 9.72 27.89 -7.18
C TRP A 309 9.99 28.51 -5.81
N PHE A 310 8.95 28.85 -5.04
CA PHE A 310 9.09 29.35 -3.66
C PHE A 310 9.44 28.28 -2.61
N ARG A 311 9.51 27.00 -2.99
CA ARG A 311 9.92 25.88 -2.10
C ARG A 311 11.36 25.42 -2.30
N ALA A 312 12.11 26.06 -3.20
CA ALA A 312 13.50 25.74 -3.52
C ALA A 312 14.50 26.82 -3.04
N ARG A 313 14.09 27.65 -2.07
CA ARG A 313 14.98 28.50 -1.27
C ARG A 313 14.81 28.17 0.19
#